data_AF-A0A2A5SY05-F1
#
_entry.id   AF-A0A2A5SY05-F1
#
_cell.length_a   1.000
_cell.length_b   1.000
_cell.length_c   1.000
_cell.angle_alpha   90.00
_cell.angle_beta   90.00
_cell.angle_gamma   90.00
#
_symmetry.space_group_name_H-M   'P 1'
#
loop_
_entity.id
_entity.type
_entity.pdbx_description
1 polymer ?
#
loop_
_entity_poly.entity_id
_entity_poly.type
_entity_poly.pdbx_seq_one_letter_code
_entity_poly.pdbx_strand_id
1 'polypeptide(L)'
;MKKVRKNKLGIFMILNLIILVALIWAFMVGYSRGLILQVIYSLGTLLAAFIAANNYKELAQQLSVWVPFSNATQNSHLLLFSDKLLFQLDEAFYASIAFLAIFVVVYLIVRLIGLFLHFALSPLGKNGKIIAGVLGFAATYFGLQMLLTALSLVPIATVQSQLDASFLARFMVLHTPISSGILQNLFIENIVHINPLG
;
A
#
# COMPACT_ATOMS: atom_id res chain seq x y z
N MET A 1 -27.87 2.98 23.54
CA MET A 1 -26.47 3.46 23.36
C MET A 1 -25.38 2.37 23.35
N LYS A 2 -25.43 1.29 24.15
CA LYS A 2 -24.36 0.26 24.17
C LYS A 2 -24.17 -0.53 22.85
N LYS A 3 -25.25 -0.79 22.10
CA LYS A 3 -25.22 -1.59 20.85
C LYS A 3 -24.50 -0.88 19.69
N VAL A 4 -24.67 0.44 19.57
CA VAL A 4 -24.00 1.27 18.55
C VAL A 4 -22.50 1.40 18.83
N ARG A 5 -22.10 1.51 20.11
CA ARG A 5 -20.68 1.58 20.52
C ARG A 5 -19.93 0.26 20.28
N LYS A 6 -20.61 -0.88 20.49
CA LYS A 6 -20.04 -2.22 20.24
C LYS A 6 -19.85 -2.51 18.74
N ASN A 7 -20.77 -2.06 17.89
CA ASN A 7 -20.63 -2.15 16.43
C ASN A 7 -19.50 -1.26 15.90
N LYS A 8 -19.34 -0.04 16.44
CA LYS A 8 -18.19 0.81 16.11
C LYS A 8 -16.87 0.12 16.48
N LEU A 9 -16.76 -0.43 17.69
CA LEU A 9 -15.55 -1.15 18.13
C LEU A 9 -15.22 -2.37 17.25
N GLY A 10 -16.23 -3.15 16.84
CA GLY A 10 -16.05 -4.33 15.99
C GLY A 10 -15.58 -3.99 14.56
N ILE A 11 -16.09 -2.91 13.97
CA ILE A 11 -15.66 -2.42 12.65
C ILE A 11 -14.22 -1.90 12.71
N PHE A 12 -13.85 -1.20 13.78
CA PHE A 12 -12.50 -0.66 13.96
C PHE A 12 -11.42 -1.75 14.10
N MET A 13 -11.77 -2.92 14.64
CA MET A 13 -10.83 -4.06 14.72
C MET A 13 -10.75 -4.87 13.41
N ILE A 14 -11.68 -4.67 12.47
CA ILE A 14 -11.80 -5.53 11.28
C ILE A 14 -10.66 -5.31 10.29
N LEU A 15 -10.22 -4.06 10.10
CA LEU A 15 -9.11 -3.74 9.19
C LEU A 15 -7.80 -4.36 9.68
N ASN A 16 -7.55 -4.30 10.99
CA ASN A 16 -6.38 -4.92 11.61
C ASN A 16 -6.37 -6.45 11.37
N LEU A 17 -7.54 -7.09 11.52
CA LEU A 17 -7.68 -8.53 11.27
C LEU A 17 -7.46 -8.87 9.79
N ILE A 18 -8.01 -8.08 8.87
CA ILE A 18 -7.82 -8.26 7.42
C ILE A 18 -6.34 -8.17 7.06
N ILE A 19 -5.63 -7.16 7.57
CA ILE A 19 -4.18 -6.99 7.35
C ILE A 19 -3.42 -8.21 7.87
N LEU A 20 -3.69 -8.64 9.11
CA LEU A 20 -3.02 -9.82 9.69
C LEU A 20 -3.25 -11.08 8.87
N VAL A 21 -4.49 -11.36 8.48
CA VAL A 21 -4.83 -12.54 7.67
C VAL A 21 -4.12 -12.48 6.32
N ALA A 22 -4.11 -11.32 5.65
CA ALA A 22 -3.42 -11.14 4.38
C ALA A 22 -1.91 -11.39 4.50
N LEU A 23 -1.28 -10.92 5.59
CA LEU A 23 0.15 -11.10 5.85
C LEU A 23 0.51 -12.56 6.18
N ILE A 24 -0.30 -13.23 7.01
CA ILE A 24 -0.12 -14.66 7.32
C ILE A 24 -0.28 -15.48 6.04
N TRP A 25 -1.31 -15.19 5.24
CA TRP A 25 -1.53 -15.85 3.95
C TRP A 25 -0.35 -15.64 3.01
N ALA A 26 0.16 -14.41 2.91
CA ALA A 26 1.33 -14.10 2.10
C ALA A 26 2.57 -14.90 2.52
N PHE A 27 2.78 -15.05 3.83
CA PHE A 27 3.85 -15.91 4.35
C PHE A 27 3.67 -17.36 3.90
N MET A 28 2.47 -17.93 4.08
CA MET A 28 2.18 -19.32 3.68
C MET A 28 2.36 -19.55 2.18
N VAL A 29 1.91 -18.59 1.37
CA VAL A 29 2.07 -18.63 -0.09
C VAL A 29 3.55 -18.57 -0.48
N GLY A 30 4.33 -17.66 0.13
CA GLY A 30 5.78 -17.58 -0.10
C GLY A 30 6.49 -18.88 0.32
N TYR A 31 6.12 -19.44 1.47
CA TYR A 31 6.64 -20.71 1.97
C TYR A 31 6.38 -21.88 1.01
N SER A 32 5.20 -21.89 0.38
CA SER A 32 4.78 -22.96 -0.53
C SER A 32 5.46 -22.88 -1.91
N ARG A 33 5.77 -21.68 -2.39
CA ARG A 33 6.40 -21.42 -3.71
C ARG A 33 7.89 -21.79 -3.76
N GLY A 34 8.56 -21.82 -2.61
CA GLY A 34 10.01 -22.03 -2.53
C GLY A 34 10.84 -20.76 -2.79
N LEU A 35 12.11 -20.79 -2.39
CA LEU A 35 12.94 -19.59 -2.30
C LEU A 35 13.22 -18.92 -3.65
N ILE A 36 13.59 -19.70 -4.68
CA ILE A 36 14.00 -19.16 -5.98
C ILE A 36 12.88 -18.32 -6.59
N LEU A 37 11.69 -18.92 -6.72
CA LEU A 37 10.54 -18.24 -7.31
C LEU A 37 10.12 -17.02 -6.48
N GLN A 38 10.21 -17.12 -5.16
CA GLN A 38 9.85 -16.02 -4.28
C GLN A 38 10.87 -14.87 -4.30
N VAL A 39 12.15 -15.13 -4.49
CA VAL A 39 13.17 -14.09 -4.73
C VAL A 39 12.86 -13.34 -6.03
N ILE A 40 12.56 -14.05 -7.11
CA ILE A 40 12.18 -13.44 -8.40
C ILE A 40 10.98 -12.51 -8.22
N TYR A 41 9.93 -12.98 -7.53
CA TYR A 41 8.76 -12.14 -7.26
C TYR A 41 9.05 -10.94 -6.35
N SER A 42 9.97 -11.09 -5.39
CA SER A 42 10.33 -10.00 -4.48
C SER A 42 11.14 -8.93 -5.23
N LEU A 43 12.12 -9.34 -6.03
CA LEU A 43 12.87 -8.44 -6.91
C LEU A 43 11.95 -7.76 -7.93
N GLY A 44 11.01 -8.50 -8.51
CA GLY A 44 10.03 -7.92 -9.43
C GLY A 44 9.06 -6.96 -8.75
N THR A 45 8.77 -7.13 -7.46
CA THR A 45 7.99 -6.15 -6.67
C THR A 45 8.78 -4.85 -6.52
N LEU A 46 10.08 -4.92 -6.21
CA LEU A 46 10.94 -3.74 -6.15
C LEU A 46 11.09 -3.06 -7.51
N LEU A 47 11.23 -3.85 -8.59
CA LEU A 47 11.28 -3.34 -9.96
C LEU A 47 9.97 -2.63 -10.35
N ALA A 48 8.82 -3.20 -9.99
CA ALA A 48 7.52 -2.57 -10.23
C ALA A 48 7.40 -1.23 -9.51
N ALA A 49 7.85 -1.15 -8.26
CA ALA A 49 7.85 0.09 -7.49
C ALA A 49 8.83 1.12 -8.07
N PHE A 50 10.00 0.68 -8.54
CA PHE A 50 10.97 1.55 -9.21
C PHE A 50 10.43 2.12 -10.52
N ILE A 51 9.82 1.30 -11.36
CA ILE A 51 9.20 1.76 -12.61
C ILE A 51 8.05 2.72 -12.31
N ALA A 52 7.19 2.41 -11.33
CA ALA A 52 6.13 3.30 -10.89
C ALA A 52 6.68 4.66 -10.41
N ALA A 53 7.72 4.67 -9.58
CA ALA A 53 8.33 5.89 -9.04
C ALA A 53 8.87 6.83 -10.12
N ASN A 54 9.28 6.31 -11.28
CA ASN A 54 9.79 7.15 -12.38
C ASN A 54 8.69 7.67 -13.32
N ASN A 55 7.52 7.03 -13.37
CA ASN A 55 6.51 7.29 -14.41
C ASN A 55 5.16 7.78 -13.87
N TYR A 56 4.91 7.73 -12.55
CA TYR A 56 3.58 8.03 -11.98
C TYR A 56 3.10 9.47 -12.22
N LYS A 57 4.01 10.45 -12.32
CA LYS A 57 3.64 11.88 -12.48
C LYS A 57 2.92 12.14 -13.81
N GLU A 58 3.40 11.55 -14.90
CA GLU A 58 2.79 11.71 -16.23
C GLU A 58 1.39 11.09 -16.26
N LEU A 59 1.24 9.89 -15.70
CA LEU A 59 -0.06 9.24 -15.60
C LEU A 59 -1.03 10.00 -14.67
N ALA A 60 -0.54 10.59 -13.58
CA ALA A 60 -1.36 11.38 -12.67
C ALA A 60 -1.99 12.60 -13.36
N GLN A 61 -1.23 13.29 -14.21
CA GLN A 61 -1.74 14.41 -15.02
C GLN A 61 -2.82 13.96 -16.01
N GLN A 62 -2.68 12.76 -16.59
CA GLN A 62 -3.73 12.21 -17.46
C GLN A 62 -4.98 11.83 -16.67
N LEU A 63 -4.82 11.22 -15.48
CA LEU A 63 -5.95 10.83 -14.64
C LEU A 63 -6.78 12.01 -14.16
N SER A 64 -6.16 13.14 -13.82
CA SER A 64 -6.87 14.33 -13.31
C SER A 64 -7.83 14.95 -14.32
N VAL A 65 -7.60 14.73 -15.62
CA VAL A 65 -8.49 15.22 -16.70
C VAL A 65 -9.71 14.31 -16.87
N TRP A 66 -9.58 13.01 -16.58
CA TRP A 66 -10.62 12.01 -16.85
C TRP A 66 -11.54 11.76 -15.66
N VAL A 67 -10.96 11.74 -14.45
CA VAL A 67 -11.68 11.48 -13.22
C VAL A 67 -11.77 12.79 -12.47
N PRO A 68 -12.97 13.36 -12.22
CA PRO A 68 -13.10 14.56 -11.41
C PRO A 68 -12.90 14.23 -9.92
N PHE A 69 -12.10 15.04 -9.23
CA PHE A 69 -11.88 14.88 -7.79
C PHE A 69 -13.07 15.45 -7.02
N SER A 70 -13.56 14.70 -6.03
CA SER A 70 -14.50 15.28 -5.07
C SER A 70 -13.71 16.16 -4.11
N ASN A 71 -13.80 17.47 -4.31
CA ASN A 71 -13.12 18.44 -3.46
C ASN A 71 -13.41 18.22 -1.98
N ALA A 72 -12.38 18.42 -1.16
CA ALA A 72 -12.53 18.44 0.29
C ALA A 72 -13.53 19.55 0.68
N THR A 73 -14.56 19.17 1.43
CA THR A 73 -15.47 20.12 2.07
C THR A 73 -14.83 20.68 3.35
N GLN A 74 -15.34 21.79 3.88
CA GLN A 74 -14.85 22.42 5.13
C GLN A 74 -14.83 21.47 6.35
N ASN A 75 -15.59 20.37 6.31
CA ASN A 75 -15.66 19.37 7.38
C ASN A 75 -14.80 18.11 7.10
N SER A 76 -13.98 18.13 6.04
CA SER A 76 -13.13 17.00 5.66
C SER A 76 -11.81 17.12 6.42
N HIS A 77 -11.36 16.02 7.01
CA HIS A 77 -10.10 15.95 7.74
C HIS A 77 -9.32 14.73 7.29
N LEU A 78 -8.00 14.87 7.26
CA LEU A 78 -7.09 13.74 7.14
C LEU A 78 -6.67 13.33 8.55
N LEU A 79 -7.03 12.13 8.98
CA LEU A 79 -6.74 11.71 10.36
C LEU A 79 -5.28 11.27 10.55
N LEU A 80 -4.60 10.95 9.45
CA LEU A 80 -3.20 10.49 9.46
C LEU A 80 -2.20 11.54 8.94
N PHE A 81 -2.67 12.56 8.24
CA PHE A 81 -1.83 13.59 7.63
C PHE A 81 -2.34 14.99 7.97
N SER A 82 -1.51 16.00 7.75
CA SER A 82 -1.82 17.40 8.03
C SER A 82 -2.97 17.92 7.18
N ASP A 83 -3.91 18.66 7.80
CA ASP A 83 -5.02 19.33 7.11
C ASP A 83 -4.54 20.39 6.10
N LYS A 84 -3.27 20.86 6.19
CA LYS A 84 -2.64 21.70 5.15
C LYS A 84 -2.70 21.06 3.77
N LEU A 85 -2.70 19.72 3.71
CA LEU A 85 -2.75 18.97 2.47
C LEU A 85 -4.13 19.04 1.78
N LEU A 86 -5.20 19.39 2.48
CA LEU A 86 -6.57 19.40 1.92
C LEU A 86 -6.71 20.32 0.70
N PHE A 87 -5.91 21.37 0.59
CA PHE A 87 -5.95 22.33 -0.53
C PHE A 87 -5.35 21.81 -1.83
N GLN A 88 -4.42 20.84 -1.76
CA GLN A 88 -3.73 20.22 -2.90
C GLN A 88 -3.86 18.69 -2.86
N LEU A 89 -4.92 18.21 -2.21
CA LEU A 89 -5.12 16.80 -1.95
C LEU A 89 -5.40 16.02 -3.24
N ASP A 90 -6.01 16.69 -4.22
CA ASP A 90 -6.26 16.14 -5.54
C ASP A 90 -4.96 15.72 -6.24
N GLU A 91 -3.94 16.58 -6.22
CA GLU A 91 -2.63 16.29 -6.81
C GLU A 91 -1.98 15.06 -6.15
N ALA A 92 -1.93 15.03 -4.82
CA ALA A 92 -1.38 13.90 -4.05
C ALA A 92 -2.19 12.61 -4.25
N PHE A 93 -3.52 12.73 -4.33
CA PHE A 93 -4.41 11.60 -4.61
C PHE A 93 -4.12 11.01 -6.00
N TYR A 94 -4.13 11.81 -7.07
CA TYR A 94 -3.86 11.32 -8.42
C TYR A 94 -2.45 10.73 -8.55
N ALA A 95 -1.45 11.34 -7.91
CA ALA A 95 -0.10 10.79 -7.84
C ALA A 95 -0.07 9.39 -7.23
N SER A 96 -0.72 9.20 -6.08
CA SER A 96 -0.76 7.91 -5.38
C SER A 96 -1.52 6.84 -6.18
N ILE A 97 -2.63 7.19 -6.82
CA ILE A 97 -3.42 6.26 -7.65
C ILE A 97 -2.67 5.90 -8.94
N ALA A 98 -2.03 6.87 -9.60
CA ALA A 98 -1.20 6.63 -10.78
C ALA A 98 -0.04 5.68 -10.46
N PHE A 99 0.64 5.91 -9.33
CA PHE A 99 1.71 5.05 -8.86
C PHE A 99 1.22 3.61 -8.65
N LEU A 100 0.09 3.44 -7.94
CA LEU A 100 -0.49 2.12 -7.70
C LEU A 100 -0.91 1.43 -9.00
N ALA A 101 -1.47 2.16 -9.96
CA ALA A 101 -1.86 1.62 -11.25
C ALA A 101 -0.64 1.05 -12.01
N ILE A 102 0.44 1.82 -12.14
CA ILE A 102 1.66 1.36 -12.81
C ILE A 102 2.28 0.19 -12.04
N PHE A 103 2.37 0.29 -10.72
CA PHE A 103 2.88 -0.78 -9.87
C PHE A 103 2.12 -2.09 -10.11
N VAL A 104 0.78 -2.05 -10.08
CA VAL A 104 -0.07 -3.23 -10.30
C VAL A 104 0.15 -3.83 -11.69
N VAL A 105 0.20 -3.00 -12.74
CA VAL A 105 0.45 -3.49 -14.11
C VAL A 105 1.80 -4.21 -14.21
N VAL A 106 2.88 -3.57 -13.77
CA VAL A 106 4.22 -4.15 -13.84
C VAL A 106 4.32 -5.39 -12.95
N TYR A 107 3.76 -5.35 -11.74
CA TYR A 107 3.71 -6.47 -10.83
C TYR A 107 2.98 -7.68 -11.44
N LEU A 108 1.84 -7.44 -12.11
CA LEU A 108 1.10 -8.50 -12.80
C LEU A 108 1.89 -9.09 -13.97
N ILE A 109 2.62 -8.27 -14.73
CA ILE A 109 3.51 -8.75 -15.79
C ILE A 109 4.60 -9.66 -15.20
N VAL A 110 5.28 -9.23 -14.13
CA VAL A 110 6.27 -10.06 -13.42
C VAL A 110 5.66 -11.38 -12.95
N ARG A 111 4.45 -11.33 -12.38
CA ARG A 111 3.74 -12.53 -11.89
C ARG A 111 3.44 -13.50 -13.03
N LEU A 112 2.97 -12.97 -14.15
CA LEU A 112 2.66 -13.75 -15.35
C LEU A 112 3.91 -14.39 -15.93
N ILE A 113 5.01 -13.65 -16.07
CA ILE A 113 6.31 -14.19 -16.51
C ILE A 113 6.76 -15.30 -15.57
N GLY A 114 6.68 -15.07 -14.25
CA GLY A 114 7.09 -16.07 -13.26
C GLY A 114 6.23 -17.34 -13.23
N LEU A 115 5.00 -17.32 -13.79
CA LEU A 115 4.18 -18.53 -13.95
C LEU A 115 4.78 -19.50 -14.97
N PHE A 116 5.41 -18.97 -16.03
CA PHE A 116 6.04 -19.78 -17.08
C PHE A 116 7.40 -20.34 -16.66
N LEU A 117 8.00 -19.77 -15.62
CA LEU A 117 9.25 -20.27 -15.05
C LEU A 117 8.98 -21.56 -14.28
N HIS A 118 9.19 -22.70 -14.95
CA HIS A 118 9.14 -24.02 -14.33
C HIS A 118 10.36 -24.25 -13.45
N PHE A 119 10.30 -23.79 -12.21
CA PHE A 119 11.24 -24.21 -11.18
C PHE A 119 10.63 -25.36 -10.38
N ALA A 120 11.13 -26.58 -10.59
CA ALA A 120 10.89 -27.68 -9.66
C ALA A 120 11.26 -27.20 -8.25
N LEU A 121 10.45 -27.53 -7.24
CA LEU A 121 10.68 -27.15 -5.83
C LEU A 121 12.17 -27.30 -5.49
N SER A 122 12.88 -26.18 -5.39
CA SER A 122 14.31 -26.24 -5.10
C SER A 122 14.48 -26.81 -3.69
N PRO A 123 15.33 -27.83 -3.49
CA PRO A 123 15.46 -28.54 -2.22
C PRO A 123 16.31 -27.74 -1.22
N LEU A 124 16.12 -26.42 -1.14
CA LEU A 124 16.77 -25.52 -0.17
C LEU A 124 16.33 -25.78 1.29
N GLY A 125 15.74 -26.95 1.54
CA GLY A 125 15.29 -27.41 2.84
C GLY A 125 14.20 -26.54 3.46
N LYS A 126 13.95 -26.80 4.75
CA LYS A 126 12.99 -26.03 5.56
C LYS A 126 13.38 -24.55 5.67
N ASN A 127 14.68 -24.26 5.78
CA ASN A 127 15.18 -22.90 5.95
C ASN A 127 14.91 -22.04 4.71
N GLY A 128 15.14 -22.55 3.50
CA GLY A 128 14.82 -21.84 2.27
C GLY A 128 13.33 -21.50 2.15
N LYS A 129 12.44 -22.42 2.58
CA LYS A 129 10.99 -22.15 2.61
C LYS A 129 10.60 -21.07 3.62
N ILE A 130 11.24 -21.04 4.79
CA ILE A 130 11.00 -19.97 5.78
C ILE A 130 11.42 -18.62 5.22
N ILE A 131 12.61 -18.52 4.62
CA ILE A 131 13.09 -17.27 3.99
C ILE A 131 12.14 -16.85 2.87
N ALA A 132 11.65 -17.79 2.06
CA ALA A 132 10.63 -17.51 1.05
C ALA A 132 9.34 -16.95 1.69
N GLY A 133 8.86 -17.54 2.78
CA GLY A 133 7.72 -17.02 3.53
C GLY A 133 7.93 -15.58 4.00
N VAL A 134 9.10 -15.28 4.58
CA VAL A 134 9.46 -13.92 5.03
C VAL A 134 9.50 -12.93 3.86
N LEU A 135 10.07 -13.32 2.72
CA LEU A 135 10.08 -12.49 1.51
C LEU A 135 8.66 -12.25 0.96
N GLY A 136 7.79 -13.27 1.01
CA GLY A 136 6.38 -13.14 0.63
C GLY A 136 5.60 -12.20 1.53
N PHE A 137 5.83 -12.32 2.84
CA PHE A 137 5.32 -11.38 3.84
C PHE A 137 5.79 -9.96 3.54
N ALA A 138 7.09 -9.73 3.36
CA ALA A 138 7.66 -8.40 3.14
C ALA A 138 7.14 -7.74 1.86
N ALA A 139 7.08 -8.48 0.74
CA ALA A 139 6.55 -7.97 -0.52
C ALA A 139 5.07 -7.59 -0.41
N THR A 140 4.27 -8.40 0.30
CA THR A 140 2.84 -8.11 0.50
C THR A 140 2.63 -6.98 1.49
N TYR A 141 3.42 -6.92 2.56
CA TYR A 141 3.45 -5.81 3.51
C TYR A 141 3.69 -4.50 2.76
N PHE A 142 4.71 -4.46 1.89
CA PHE A 142 5.03 -3.27 1.11
C PHE A 142 3.88 -2.89 0.15
N GLY A 143 3.27 -3.85 -0.53
CA GLY A 143 2.07 -3.63 -1.35
C GLY A 143 0.89 -3.05 -0.57
N LEU A 144 0.58 -3.63 0.59
CA LEU A 144 -0.47 -3.14 1.48
C LEU A 144 -0.15 -1.75 2.02
N GLN A 145 1.11 -1.48 2.37
CA GLN A 145 1.53 -0.17 2.84
C GLN A 145 1.25 0.90 1.79
N MET A 146 1.63 0.67 0.53
CA MET A 146 1.35 1.61 -0.57
C MET A 146 -0.14 1.86 -0.73
N LEU A 147 -0.96 0.80 -0.70
CA LEU A 147 -2.41 0.91 -0.78
C LEU A 147 -2.99 1.73 0.38
N LEU A 148 -2.57 1.45 1.61
CA LEU A 148 -3.06 2.14 2.80
C LEU A 148 -2.65 3.62 2.82
N THR A 149 -1.44 3.95 2.37
CA THR A 149 -0.97 5.33 2.24
C THR A 149 -1.76 6.09 1.16
N ALA A 150 -2.13 5.45 0.05
CA ALA A 150 -3.00 6.08 -0.94
C ALA A 150 -4.42 6.28 -0.39
N LEU A 151 -4.96 5.29 0.34
CA LEU A 151 -6.27 5.40 0.99
C LEU A 151 -6.32 6.49 2.06
N SER A 152 -5.21 6.77 2.75
CA SER A 152 -5.15 7.85 3.73
C SER A 152 -5.19 9.25 3.10
N LEU A 153 -5.02 9.37 1.78
CA LEU A 153 -5.22 10.59 1.01
C LEU A 153 -6.67 10.75 0.52
N VAL A 154 -7.55 9.78 0.76
CA VAL A 154 -8.97 9.86 0.38
C VAL A 154 -9.75 10.58 1.50
N PRO A 155 -10.32 11.78 1.28
CA PRO A 155 -10.93 12.60 2.32
C PRO A 155 -12.38 12.14 2.66
N ILE A 156 -12.58 10.83 2.79
CA ILE A 156 -13.87 10.24 3.14
C ILE A 156 -13.86 9.86 4.61
N ALA A 157 -14.75 10.44 5.40
CA ALA A 157 -14.82 10.24 6.85
C ALA A 157 -14.83 8.76 7.28
N THR A 158 -15.57 7.92 6.56
CA THR A 158 -15.62 6.48 6.82
C THR A 158 -14.26 5.80 6.63
N VAL A 159 -13.56 6.11 5.53
CA VAL A 159 -12.22 5.55 5.22
C VAL A 159 -11.22 6.02 6.27
N GLN A 160 -11.17 7.32 6.53
CA GLN A 160 -10.29 7.93 7.52
C GLN A 160 -10.48 7.30 8.90
N SER A 161 -11.73 7.16 9.36
CA SER A 161 -12.04 6.56 10.67
C SER A 161 -11.62 5.09 10.79
N GLN A 162 -11.67 4.31 9.70
CA GLN A 162 -11.21 2.92 9.70
C GLN A 162 -9.68 2.82 9.75
N LEU A 163 -8.99 3.70 9.02
CA LEU A 163 -7.53 3.77 9.02
C LEU A 163 -6.99 4.19 10.38
N ASP A 164 -7.53 5.25 10.97
CA ASP A 164 -7.10 5.78 12.27
C ASP A 164 -7.32 4.77 13.41
N ALA A 165 -8.44 4.05 13.40
CA ALA A 165 -8.71 3.09 14.45
C ALA A 165 -7.87 1.80 14.34
N SER A 166 -7.24 1.55 13.19
CA SER A 166 -6.41 0.37 12.96
C SER A 166 -4.95 0.66 13.32
N PHE A 167 -4.48 0.01 14.40
CA PHE A 167 -3.08 0.11 14.83
C PHE A 167 -2.11 -0.28 13.70
N LEU A 168 -2.35 -1.41 13.02
CA LEU A 168 -1.48 -1.85 11.93
C LEU A 168 -1.53 -0.88 10.74
N ALA A 169 -2.68 -0.33 10.37
CA ALA A 169 -2.74 0.62 9.28
C ALA A 169 -1.95 1.89 9.60
N ARG A 170 -2.14 2.44 10.79
CA ARG A 170 -1.35 3.59 11.29
C ARG A 170 0.13 3.29 11.31
N PHE A 171 0.52 2.13 11.84
CA PHE A 171 1.91 1.72 11.89
C PHE A 171 2.51 1.62 10.49
N MET A 172 1.81 0.97 9.57
CA MET A 172 2.26 0.80 8.19
C MET A 172 2.48 2.15 7.50
N VAL A 173 1.52 3.08 7.62
CA VAL A 173 1.54 4.37 6.93
C VAL A 173 2.53 5.37 7.56
N LEU A 174 2.63 5.41 8.89
CA LEU A 174 3.34 6.46 9.61
C LEU A 174 4.70 6.03 10.18
N HIS A 175 4.87 4.75 10.50
CA HIS A 175 5.95 4.30 11.37
C HIS A 175 6.77 3.13 10.82
N THR A 176 6.47 2.61 9.61
CA THR A 176 7.35 1.63 8.97
C THR A 176 8.71 2.29 8.72
N PRO A 177 9.81 1.71 9.25
CA PRO A 177 11.14 2.22 8.99
C PRO A 177 11.43 2.30 7.48
N ILE A 178 12.06 3.39 7.05
CA ILE A 178 12.48 3.65 5.66
C ILE A 178 11.31 3.88 4.69
N SER A 179 10.44 2.89 4.48
CA SER A 179 9.42 2.94 3.42
C SER A 179 8.33 3.98 3.64
N SER A 180 7.95 4.29 4.88
CA SER A 180 6.91 5.30 5.15
C SER A 180 7.34 6.67 4.63
N GLY A 181 8.58 7.08 4.92
CA GLY A 181 9.15 8.34 4.43
C GLY A 181 9.28 8.36 2.90
N ILE A 182 9.71 7.24 2.29
CA ILE A 182 9.79 7.14 0.82
C ILE A 182 8.41 7.32 0.18
N LEU A 183 7.38 6.65 0.69
CA LEU A 183 6.04 6.73 0.11
C LEU A 183 5.40 8.10 0.34
N GLN A 184 5.57 8.68 1.53
CA GLN A 184 5.14 10.05 1.84
C GLN A 184 5.84 11.06 0.93
N ASN A 185 7.14 10.90 0.69
CA ASN A 185 7.89 11.76 -0.22
C ASN A 185 7.43 11.61 -1.67
N LEU A 186 7.21 10.38 -2.15
CA LEU A 186 6.73 10.11 -3.51
C LEU A 186 5.31 10.60 -3.74
N PHE A 187 4.39 10.38 -2.79
CA PHE A 187 2.97 10.68 -3.00
C PHE A 187 2.61 12.12 -2.62
N ILE A 188 3.36 12.75 -1.72
CA ILE A 188 2.99 14.03 -1.12
C ILE A 188 4.10 15.06 -1.38
N GLU A 189 5.28 14.92 -0.75
CA GLU A 189 6.27 16.01 -0.73
C GLU A 189 6.80 16.40 -2.12
N ASN A 190 7.05 15.44 -3.00
CA ASN A 190 7.53 15.68 -4.37
C ASN A 190 6.45 16.21 -5.33
N ILE A 191 5.21 16.29 -4.87
CA ILE A 191 4.05 16.72 -5.65
C ILE A 191 3.59 18.08 -5.15
N VAL A 192 3.30 18.19 -3.86
CA VAL A 192 2.69 19.38 -3.26
C VAL A 192 3.67 20.24 -2.46
N HIS A 193 4.90 19.77 -2.22
CA HIS A 193 5.92 20.48 -1.42
C HIS A 193 5.49 20.81 0.03
N ILE A 194 4.60 20.00 0.60
CA ILE A 194 4.10 20.11 1.97
C ILE A 194 4.61 18.92 2.79
N ASN A 195 5.05 19.19 4.03
CA ASN A 195 5.34 18.12 5.00
C ASN A 195 4.02 17.44 5.42
N PRO A 196 3.82 16.14 5.14
CA PRO A 196 2.57 15.45 5.45
C PRO A 196 2.28 15.34 6.94
N LEU A 197 3.27 15.51 7.81
CA LEU A 197 3.13 15.32 9.26
C LEU A 197 3.08 16.63 10.07
N GLY A 198 3.18 17.80 9.43
CA GLY A 198 3.09 19.11 10.11
C GLY A 198 4.16 20.12 9.72
#